data_AF-M1C3T7-F1
#
_entry.id   AF-M1C3T7-F1
#
_cell.length_a   1.000
_cell.length_b   1.000
_cell.length_c   1.000
_cell.angle_alpha   90.00
_cell.angle_beta   90.00
_cell.angle_gamma   90.00
#
_symmetry.space_group_name_H-M   'P 1'
#
loop_
_entity.id
_entity.type
_entity.pdbx_description
1 polymer ?
#
loop_
_entity_poly.entity_id
_entity_poly.type
_entity_poly.pdbx_seq_one_letter_code
_entity_poly.pdbx_strand_id
1 'polypeptide(L)'
;MACINKGWEVVRRKISSCLKRKKGIENRDDSIAERWEILSGKNNWEGLLHPLDYDLRRYIIHYGQMPQAIYDSFNNEKVSKYRGTSRYSKKNLFTRVGLHKNKYEITKYFYGASSKTEKVKVSNWIGFVAVATDEGKVELGRRDILIAWRGTITVSEWNDDFEPSLVQPIEIFGENADNILVHKGFYSIYTSLNEASNFNRTTSARDQVGLFSFYILSNFPGDTY
;
A
#
# COMPACT_ATOMS: atom_id res chain seq x y z
N MET A 1 58.39 22.87 0.98
CA MET A 1 57.10 22.34 0.46
C MET A 1 56.48 21.33 1.44
N ALA A 2 56.23 21.69 2.71
CA ALA A 2 55.75 20.74 3.74
C ALA A 2 54.43 21.16 4.43
N CYS A 3 53.93 22.38 4.21
CA CYS A 3 52.74 22.90 4.89
C CYS A 3 51.42 22.65 4.15
N ILE A 4 51.46 22.30 2.85
CA ILE A 4 50.23 22.13 2.03
C ILE A 4 49.59 20.75 2.24
N ASN A 5 50.37 19.71 2.58
CA ASN A 5 49.86 18.34 2.72
C ASN A 5 49.02 18.13 4.01
N LYS A 6 49.28 18.87 5.09
CA LYS A 6 48.53 18.73 6.34
C LYS A 6 47.09 19.26 6.25
N GLY A 7 46.87 20.33 5.48
CA GLY A 7 45.54 20.92 5.29
C GLY A 7 44.60 19.98 4.52
N TRP A 8 45.11 19.32 3.48
CA TRP A 8 44.33 18.39 2.65
C TRP A 8 43.94 17.09 3.38
N GLU A 9 44.79 16.59 4.30
CA GLU A 9 44.45 15.42 5.12
C GLU A 9 43.35 15.71 6.14
N VAL A 10 43.36 16.90 6.75
CA VAL A 10 42.31 17.32 7.68
C VAL A 10 40.96 17.50 6.97
N VAL A 11 40.97 18.08 5.77
CA VAL A 11 39.77 18.23 4.93
C VAL A 11 39.25 16.86 4.48
N ARG A 12 40.12 15.93 4.04
CA ARG A 12 39.72 14.54 3.72
C ARG A 12 39.12 13.80 4.93
N ARG A 13 39.70 13.95 6.14
CA ARG A 13 39.15 13.32 7.35
C ARG A 13 37.78 13.88 7.71
N LYS A 14 37.56 15.20 7.58
CA LYS A 14 36.25 15.84 7.82
C LYS A 14 35.19 15.43 6.79
N ILE A 15 35.57 15.33 5.51
CA ILE A 15 34.67 14.87 4.44
C ILE A 15 34.35 13.38 4.63
N SER A 16 35.36 12.55 4.95
CA SER A 16 35.17 11.14 5.27
C SER A 16 34.30 10.92 6.51
N SER A 17 34.42 11.76 7.55
CA SER A 17 33.57 11.68 8.75
C SER A 17 32.14 12.15 8.48
N CYS A 18 31.93 13.11 7.58
CA CYS A 18 30.60 13.49 7.08
C CYS A 18 29.98 12.40 6.19
N LEU A 19 30.80 11.64 5.45
CA LEU A 19 30.38 10.55 4.58
C LEU A 19 30.32 9.18 5.27
N LYS A 20 30.61 9.09 6.57
CA LYS A 20 30.21 7.93 7.37
C LYS A 20 28.69 7.93 7.44
N ARG A 21 28.06 7.32 6.44
CA ARG A 21 26.68 6.83 6.50
C ARG A 21 26.51 6.26 7.91
N LYS A 22 25.60 6.82 8.72
CA LYS A 22 25.10 6.12 9.89
C LYS A 22 24.55 4.81 9.36
N LYS A 23 25.32 3.72 9.47
CA LYS A 23 24.83 2.38 9.20
C LYS A 23 23.61 2.25 10.10
N GLY A 24 22.45 1.93 9.50
CA GLY A 24 21.32 1.47 10.30
C GLY A 24 21.78 0.30 11.17
N ILE A 25 21.09 0.06 12.27
CA ILE A 25 21.39 -1.10 13.11
C ILE A 25 21.20 -2.34 12.22
N GLU A 26 22.31 -3.01 11.88
CA GLU A 26 22.31 -4.29 11.17
C GLU A 26 22.14 -5.38 12.23
N ASN A 27 20.90 -5.79 12.51
CA ASN A 27 20.66 -7.06 13.20
C ASN A 27 20.90 -8.16 12.16
N ARG A 28 22.02 -8.86 12.28
CA ARG A 28 22.40 -9.95 11.35
C ARG A 28 21.91 -11.32 11.78
N ASP A 29 21.39 -11.43 13.00
CA ASP A 29 21.10 -12.73 13.63
C ASP A 29 19.64 -13.16 13.43
N ASP A 30 18.73 -12.22 13.19
CA ASP A 30 17.30 -12.49 13.05
C ASP A 30 16.79 -12.16 11.64
N SER A 31 15.91 -13.02 11.11
CA SER A 31 15.25 -12.85 9.82
C SER A 31 13.98 -11.99 9.90
N ILE A 32 13.49 -11.50 8.74
CA ILE A 32 12.17 -10.84 8.66
C ILE A 32 11.08 -11.77 9.22
N ALA A 33 11.20 -13.07 8.97
CA ALA A 33 10.24 -14.07 9.42
C ALA A 33 10.19 -14.23 10.95
N GLU A 34 11.28 -13.97 11.67
CA GLU A 34 11.28 -14.03 13.15
C GLU A 34 10.84 -12.70 13.76
N ARG A 35 11.12 -11.59 13.08
CA ARG A 35 10.86 -10.23 13.58
C ARG A 35 9.55 -9.63 13.08
N TRP A 36 8.76 -10.36 12.31
CA TRP A 36 7.63 -9.80 11.55
C TRP A 36 6.64 -9.04 12.44
N GLU A 37 6.36 -9.50 13.66
CA GLU A 37 5.45 -8.83 14.58
C GLU A 37 5.97 -7.43 14.96
N ILE A 38 7.26 -7.35 15.31
CA ILE A 38 7.91 -6.09 15.68
C ILE A 38 8.01 -5.17 14.45
N LEU A 39 8.33 -5.71 13.27
CA LEU A 39 8.39 -4.98 12.00
C LEU A 39 7.00 -4.47 11.56
N SER A 40 5.94 -5.21 11.90
CA SER A 40 4.53 -4.83 11.73
C SER A 40 4.01 -3.92 12.85
N GLY A 41 4.86 -3.47 13.77
CA GLY A 41 4.52 -2.42 14.73
C GLY A 41 3.96 -2.91 16.07
N LYS A 42 4.14 -4.19 16.45
CA LYS A 42 3.70 -4.73 17.76
C LYS A 42 4.10 -3.84 18.95
N ASN A 43 5.26 -3.19 18.88
CA ASN A 43 5.75 -2.25 19.89
C ASN A 43 5.91 -0.82 19.33
N ASN A 44 4.98 -0.37 18.47
CA ASN A 44 4.98 0.99 17.88
C ASN A 44 6.30 1.40 17.20
N TRP A 45 7.04 0.42 16.65
CA TRP A 45 8.38 0.61 16.08
C TRP A 45 9.39 1.28 17.02
N GLU A 46 9.23 1.13 18.34
CA GLU A 46 10.15 1.67 19.33
C GLU A 46 11.59 1.24 19.03
N GLY A 47 12.52 2.21 19.02
CA GLY A 47 13.92 1.99 18.71
C GLY A 47 14.25 1.64 17.24
N LEU A 48 13.25 1.46 16.36
CA LEU A 48 13.48 1.04 14.98
C LEU A 48 13.52 2.19 13.96
N LEU A 49 13.03 3.39 14.31
CA LEU A 49 12.93 4.50 13.36
C LEU A 49 14.18 5.38 13.29
N HIS A 50 14.88 5.57 14.41
CA HIS A 50 16.01 6.50 14.52
C HIS A 50 17.17 5.92 15.36
N PRO A 51 18.25 5.42 14.73
CA PRO A 51 18.44 5.27 13.29
C PRO A 51 17.49 4.19 12.72
N LEU A 52 17.09 4.35 11.45
CA LEU A 52 16.19 3.39 10.81
C LEU A 52 16.84 2.00 10.75
N ASP A 53 16.21 1.03 11.41
CA ASP A 53 16.53 -0.39 11.42
C ASP A 53 16.60 -0.93 9.98
N TYR A 54 17.57 -1.81 9.74
CA TYR A 54 17.84 -2.32 8.40
C TYR A 54 16.69 -3.14 7.83
N ASP A 55 16.10 -4.03 8.63
CA ASP A 55 14.98 -4.87 8.18
C ASP A 55 13.71 -4.04 8.09
N LEU A 56 13.46 -3.11 9.02
CA LEU A 56 12.33 -2.20 8.92
C LEU A 56 12.37 -1.38 7.63
N ARG A 57 13.56 -0.91 7.21
CA ARG A 57 13.71 -0.25 5.90
C ARG A 57 13.29 -1.15 4.75
N ARG A 58 13.76 -2.40 4.72
CA ARG A 58 13.41 -3.37 3.66
C ARG A 58 11.92 -3.69 3.68
N TYR A 59 11.35 -3.79 4.87
CA TYR A 59 9.93 -4.05 5.11
C TYR A 59 9.06 -2.90 4.60
N ILE A 60 9.39 -1.66 4.94
CA ILE A 60 8.68 -0.47 4.44
C ILE A 60 8.78 -0.37 2.91
N ILE A 61 9.97 -0.58 2.33
CA ILE A 61 10.14 -0.57 0.88
C ILE A 61 9.29 -1.66 0.23
N HIS A 62 9.28 -2.86 0.80
CA HIS A 62 8.50 -4.00 0.31
C HIS A 62 7.01 -3.66 0.22
N TYR A 63 6.40 -3.13 1.28
CA TYR A 63 5.00 -2.71 1.26
C TYR A 63 4.76 -1.46 0.39
N GLY A 64 5.69 -0.52 0.39
CA GLY A 64 5.60 0.72 -0.39
C GLY A 64 5.61 0.49 -1.92
N GLN A 65 6.20 -0.60 -2.39
CA GLN A 65 6.18 -0.99 -3.80
C GLN A 65 4.79 -1.47 -4.27
N MET A 66 3.87 -1.83 -3.35
CA MET A 66 2.58 -2.42 -3.72
C MET A 66 1.59 -1.37 -4.26
N PRO A 67 1.42 -0.19 -3.62
CA PRO A 67 0.74 0.93 -4.26
C PRO A 67 1.40 1.37 -5.57
N GLN A 68 2.74 1.39 -5.64
CA GLN A 68 3.47 1.76 -6.86
C GLN A 68 3.13 0.82 -8.03
N ALA A 69 3.04 -0.49 -7.77
CA ALA A 69 2.64 -1.48 -8.78
C ALA A 69 1.25 -1.18 -9.38
N ILE A 70 0.35 -0.61 -8.58
CA ILE A 70 -0.98 -0.19 -9.04
C ILE A 70 -0.85 1.04 -9.93
N TYR A 71 -0.07 2.05 -9.53
CA TYR A 71 0.20 3.24 -10.35
C TYR A 71 0.78 2.86 -11.73
N ASP A 72 1.81 2.02 -11.75
CA ASP A 72 2.49 1.59 -12.98
C ASP A 72 1.57 0.80 -13.92
N SER A 73 0.55 0.14 -13.34
CA SER A 73 -0.40 -0.68 -14.08
C SER A 73 -1.70 0.04 -14.41
N PHE A 74 -1.96 1.25 -13.90
CA PHE A 74 -3.24 1.93 -14.07
C PHE A 74 -3.37 2.47 -15.51
N ASN A 75 -4.49 2.18 -16.17
CA ASN A 75 -4.76 2.67 -17.50
C ASN A 75 -5.43 4.04 -17.47
N ASN A 76 -4.66 5.13 -17.48
CA ASN A 76 -5.20 6.50 -17.57
C ASN A 76 -5.32 7.02 -19.02
N GLU A 77 -5.15 6.18 -20.03
CA GLU A 77 -5.19 6.62 -21.44
C GLU A 77 -6.60 7.09 -21.83
N LYS A 78 -6.73 8.36 -22.26
CA LYS A 78 -8.04 9.01 -22.47
C LYS A 78 -8.85 8.37 -23.59
N VAL A 79 -8.17 7.90 -24.63
CA VAL A 79 -8.81 7.27 -25.80
C VAL A 79 -9.11 5.79 -25.61
N SER A 80 -8.62 5.19 -24.51
CA SER A 80 -8.80 3.76 -24.24
C SER A 80 -10.21 3.47 -23.72
N LYS A 81 -10.90 2.51 -24.34
CA LYS A 81 -12.15 1.96 -23.80
C LYS A 81 -11.98 1.24 -22.46
N TYR A 82 -10.75 0.89 -22.09
CA TYR A 82 -10.38 0.29 -20.81
C TYR A 82 -9.72 1.30 -19.86
N ARG A 83 -9.94 2.60 -20.08
CA ARG A 83 -9.49 3.62 -19.14
C ARG A 83 -10.09 3.34 -17.75
N GLY A 84 -9.30 3.55 -16.71
CA GLY A 84 -9.71 3.33 -15.34
C GLY A 84 -9.50 1.89 -14.86
N THR A 85 -9.08 0.95 -15.71
CA THR A 85 -8.79 -0.44 -15.28
C THR A 85 -7.29 -0.71 -15.19
N SER A 86 -6.91 -1.90 -14.71
CA SER A 86 -5.53 -2.38 -14.80
C SER A 86 -5.16 -2.75 -16.23
N ARG A 87 -3.94 -2.42 -16.64
CA ARG A 87 -3.31 -2.84 -17.91
C ARG A 87 -2.97 -4.33 -17.91
N TYR A 88 -2.83 -4.95 -16.74
CA TYR A 88 -2.34 -6.32 -16.60
C TYR A 88 -3.33 -7.20 -15.84
N SER A 89 -3.38 -8.48 -16.21
CA SER A 89 -4.12 -9.46 -15.42
C SER A 89 -3.43 -9.72 -14.08
N LYS A 90 -4.20 -10.17 -13.08
CA LYS A 90 -3.71 -10.48 -11.72
C LYS A 90 -2.44 -11.34 -11.73
N LYS A 91 -2.44 -12.41 -12.53
CA LYS A 91 -1.31 -13.37 -12.68
C LYS A 91 -0.03 -12.72 -13.20
N ASN A 92 -0.14 -11.62 -13.94
CA ASN A 92 0.98 -11.01 -14.66
C ASN A 92 1.39 -9.65 -14.09
N LEU A 93 0.60 -9.03 -13.21
CA LEU A 93 0.83 -7.66 -12.75
C LEU A 93 2.24 -7.50 -12.18
N PHE A 94 2.63 -8.29 -11.17
CA PHE A 94 3.95 -8.16 -10.53
C PHE A 94 5.10 -8.34 -11.54
N THR A 95 5.05 -9.35 -12.39
CA THR A 95 6.06 -9.56 -13.42
C THR A 95 6.14 -8.40 -14.41
N ARG A 96 4.99 -7.82 -14.80
CA ARG A 96 4.93 -6.73 -15.77
C ARG A 96 5.46 -5.41 -15.22
N VAL A 97 5.38 -5.20 -13.90
CA VAL A 97 5.95 -4.02 -13.22
C VAL A 97 7.34 -4.28 -12.63
N GLY A 98 7.96 -5.42 -12.94
CA GLY A 98 9.31 -5.74 -12.48
C GLY A 98 9.42 -6.15 -11.00
N LEU A 99 8.32 -6.56 -10.37
CA LEU A 99 8.31 -7.12 -9.02
C LEU A 99 8.44 -8.65 -9.06
N HIS A 100 9.20 -9.20 -8.11
CA HIS A 100 9.40 -10.64 -7.97
C HIS A 100 8.07 -11.37 -7.69
N LYS A 101 7.80 -12.42 -8.46
CA LYS A 101 6.51 -13.12 -8.50
C LYS A 101 6.24 -14.02 -7.27
N ASN A 102 7.25 -14.32 -6.48
CA ASN A 102 7.21 -15.52 -5.62
C ASN A 102 6.70 -15.26 -4.20
N LYS A 103 6.41 -14.02 -3.80
CA LYS A 103 5.97 -13.73 -2.44
C LYS A 103 4.46 -13.65 -2.29
N TYR A 104 3.75 -13.18 -3.31
CA TYR A 104 2.31 -12.96 -3.24
C TYR A 104 1.61 -13.40 -4.52
N GLU A 105 0.39 -13.91 -4.36
CA GLU A 105 -0.57 -14.07 -5.43
C GLU A 105 -1.69 -13.03 -5.29
N ILE A 106 -1.96 -12.27 -6.35
CA ILE A 106 -3.10 -11.35 -6.39
C ILE A 106 -4.39 -12.14 -6.58
N THR A 107 -5.20 -12.19 -5.53
CA THR A 107 -6.47 -12.91 -5.52
C THR A 107 -7.58 -12.08 -6.17
N LYS A 108 -7.59 -10.75 -5.95
CA LYS A 108 -8.62 -9.89 -6.55
C LYS A 108 -8.16 -8.46 -6.81
N TYR A 109 -8.75 -7.84 -7.83
CA TYR A 109 -8.81 -6.39 -7.99
C TYR A 109 -10.11 -5.86 -7.42
N PHE A 110 -10.07 -4.68 -6.81
CA PHE A 110 -11.24 -3.96 -6.33
C PHE A 110 -11.31 -2.55 -6.90
N TYR A 111 -12.54 -2.03 -6.95
CA TYR A 111 -12.88 -0.79 -7.66
C TYR A 111 -13.68 0.14 -6.75
N GLY A 112 -13.38 1.43 -6.83
CA GLY A 112 -14.10 2.49 -6.12
C GLY A 112 -14.80 3.42 -7.08
N ALA A 113 -15.87 4.06 -6.61
CA ALA A 113 -16.58 5.10 -7.34
C ALA A 113 -16.13 6.46 -6.83
N SER A 114 -15.62 7.29 -7.75
CA SER A 114 -15.28 8.69 -7.48
C SER A 114 -16.31 9.63 -8.11
N SER A 115 -16.50 10.82 -7.54
CA SER A 115 -17.48 11.80 -7.96
C SER A 115 -16.89 12.69 -9.06
N LYS A 116 -17.34 12.51 -10.31
CA LYS A 116 -17.02 13.48 -11.37
C LYS A 116 -17.82 14.77 -11.20
N THR A 117 -19.06 14.64 -10.78
CA THR A 117 -19.95 15.70 -10.29
C THR A 117 -20.80 15.12 -9.16
N GLU A 118 -21.61 15.93 -8.48
CA GLU A 118 -22.51 15.44 -7.42
C GLU A 118 -23.42 14.27 -7.87
N LYS A 119 -23.79 14.23 -9.15
CA LYS A 119 -24.71 13.23 -9.72
C LYS A 119 -24.04 12.15 -10.55
N VAL A 120 -22.80 12.36 -10.99
CA VAL A 120 -22.10 11.46 -11.92
C VAL A 120 -20.90 10.84 -11.25
N LYS A 121 -20.96 9.52 -11.07
CA LYS A 121 -19.85 8.72 -10.54
C LYS A 121 -19.08 8.01 -11.65
N VAL A 122 -17.78 7.86 -11.45
CA VAL A 122 -16.88 7.12 -12.34
C VAL A 122 -16.16 6.06 -11.51
N SER A 123 -16.22 4.82 -11.99
CA SER A 123 -15.61 3.69 -11.30
C SER A 123 -14.23 3.40 -11.87
N ASN A 124 -13.22 3.38 -11.01
CA ASN A 124 -11.85 3.07 -11.38
C ASN A 124 -11.31 1.92 -10.52
N TRP A 125 -10.36 1.19 -11.09
CA TRP A 125 -9.49 0.28 -10.36
C TRP A 125 -8.64 1.10 -9.40
N ILE A 126 -8.73 0.76 -8.12
CA ILE A 126 -8.06 1.49 -7.03
C ILE A 126 -7.16 0.59 -6.19
N GLY A 127 -7.18 -0.72 -6.41
CA GLY A 127 -6.30 -1.60 -5.67
C GLY A 127 -6.52 -3.09 -5.86
N PHE A 128 -5.77 -3.87 -5.10
CA PHE A 128 -5.85 -5.31 -5.12
C PHE A 128 -5.71 -5.92 -3.73
N VAL A 129 -6.28 -7.11 -3.57
CA VAL A 129 -6.03 -8.03 -2.46
C VAL A 129 -5.09 -9.11 -2.96
N ALA A 130 -4.03 -9.37 -2.21
CA ALA A 130 -3.08 -10.43 -2.46
C ALA A 130 -2.83 -11.23 -1.18
N VAL A 131 -2.43 -12.48 -1.33
CA VAL A 131 -2.07 -13.35 -0.21
C VAL A 131 -0.67 -13.89 -0.43
N ALA A 132 0.11 -13.98 0.64
CA ALA A 132 1.43 -14.58 0.57
C ALA A 132 1.33 -16.02 0.04
N THR A 133 2.21 -16.41 -0.89
CA THR A 133 2.32 -17.83 -1.32
C THR A 133 2.97 -18.66 -0.21
N ASP A 134 3.10 -19.97 -0.38
CA ASP A 134 3.75 -20.81 0.65
C ASP A 134 5.22 -20.41 0.85
N GLU A 135 5.91 -20.06 -0.23
CA GLU A 135 7.27 -19.51 -0.17
C GLU A 135 7.27 -18.12 0.48
N GLY A 136 6.33 -17.26 0.10
CA GLY A 136 6.15 -15.96 0.72
C GLY A 136 5.90 -16.05 2.22
N LYS A 137 5.09 -17.01 2.66
CA LYS A 137 4.79 -17.27 4.07
C LYS A 137 6.04 -17.63 4.86
N VAL A 138 6.91 -18.47 4.30
CA VAL A 138 8.20 -18.82 4.93
C VAL A 138 9.08 -17.59 5.07
N GLU A 139 9.18 -16.76 4.02
CA GLU A 139 10.03 -15.55 4.06
C GLU A 139 9.49 -14.43 4.97
N LEU A 140 8.16 -14.35 5.13
CA LEU A 140 7.47 -13.32 5.91
C LEU A 140 7.13 -13.76 7.34
N GLY A 141 7.30 -15.04 7.66
CA GLY A 141 6.97 -15.66 8.95
C GLY A 141 5.48 -15.94 9.17
N ARG A 142 4.62 -15.63 8.20
CA ARG A 142 3.15 -15.73 8.30
C ARG A 142 2.47 -15.65 6.92
N ARG A 143 1.20 -16.05 6.84
CA ARG A 143 0.35 -15.87 5.66
C ARG A 143 -0.13 -14.43 5.58
N ASP A 144 0.74 -13.53 5.11
CA ASP A 144 0.40 -12.12 5.02
C ASP A 144 -0.72 -11.87 3.99
N ILE A 145 -1.82 -11.26 4.43
CA ILE A 145 -2.89 -10.77 3.54
C ILE A 145 -2.63 -9.29 3.27
N LEU A 146 -2.24 -9.00 2.03
CA LEU A 146 -1.89 -7.66 1.58
C LEU A 146 -3.09 -7.01 0.89
N ILE A 147 -3.47 -5.83 1.35
CA ILE A 147 -4.46 -4.98 0.68
C ILE A 147 -3.77 -3.69 0.25
N ALA A 148 -3.50 -3.56 -1.05
CA ALA A 148 -2.84 -2.38 -1.60
C ALA A 148 -3.88 -1.45 -2.22
N TRP A 149 -3.89 -0.20 -1.75
CA TRP A 149 -4.67 0.91 -2.34
C TRP A 149 -3.71 1.84 -3.07
N ARG A 150 -4.08 2.30 -4.27
CA ARG A 150 -3.39 3.45 -4.86
C ARG A 150 -3.95 4.75 -4.30
N GLY A 151 -3.18 5.80 -4.43
CA GLY A 151 -3.67 7.17 -4.28
C GLY A 151 -4.23 7.72 -5.59
N THR A 152 -4.24 9.04 -5.66
CA THR A 152 -5.05 9.84 -6.60
C THR A 152 -4.37 10.00 -7.95
N ILE A 153 -5.14 9.75 -9.02
CA ILE A 153 -4.66 9.89 -10.41
C ILE A 153 -5.67 10.68 -11.24
N THR A 154 -6.96 10.38 -11.12
CA THR A 154 -7.98 10.92 -12.01
C THR A 154 -8.56 12.23 -11.48
N VAL A 155 -9.08 13.07 -12.37
CA VAL A 155 -9.68 14.36 -11.99
C VAL A 155 -10.88 14.17 -11.05
N SER A 156 -11.69 13.12 -11.24
CA SER A 156 -12.81 12.83 -10.33
C SER A 156 -12.34 12.44 -8.94
N GLU A 157 -11.21 11.74 -8.82
CA GLU A 157 -10.63 11.45 -7.50
C GLU A 157 -10.09 12.74 -6.86
N TRP A 158 -9.44 13.62 -7.62
CA TRP A 158 -9.03 14.92 -7.10
C TRP A 158 -10.20 15.78 -6.63
N ASN A 159 -11.37 15.70 -7.28
CA ASN A 159 -12.57 16.38 -6.80
C ASN A 159 -12.99 15.89 -5.41
N ASP A 160 -12.94 14.57 -5.19
CA ASP A 160 -13.23 13.98 -3.89
C ASP A 160 -12.14 14.35 -2.87
N ASP A 161 -10.86 14.34 -3.24
CA ASP A 161 -9.74 14.71 -2.34
C ASP A 161 -9.79 16.16 -1.88
N PHE A 162 -10.25 17.07 -2.75
CA PHE A 162 -10.40 18.49 -2.42
C PHE A 162 -11.73 18.82 -1.75
N GLU A 163 -12.54 17.84 -1.36
CA GLU A 163 -13.75 18.04 -0.57
C GLU A 163 -13.38 18.06 0.93
N PRO A 164 -13.20 19.25 1.54
CA PRO A 164 -12.64 19.36 2.90
C PRO A 164 -13.66 19.00 3.99
N SER A 165 -14.92 18.76 3.61
CA SER A 165 -15.99 18.49 4.56
C SER A 165 -15.71 17.22 5.35
N LEU A 166 -16.02 17.28 6.64
CA LEU A 166 -16.06 16.13 7.52
C LEU A 166 -17.49 15.61 7.64
N VAL A 167 -17.65 14.29 7.59
CA VAL A 167 -18.95 13.61 7.70
C VAL A 167 -18.87 12.48 8.71
N GLN A 168 -20.02 12.15 9.29
CA GLN A 168 -20.13 10.97 10.15
C GLN A 168 -20.17 9.71 9.27
N PRO A 169 -19.27 8.74 9.50
CA PRO A 169 -19.19 7.51 8.70
C PRO A 169 -20.18 6.43 9.19
N ILE A 170 -21.47 6.75 9.14
CA ILE A 170 -22.55 5.89 9.68
C ILE A 170 -22.53 4.49 9.06
N GLU A 171 -22.25 4.39 7.75
CA GLU A 171 -22.19 3.08 7.09
C GLU A 171 -21.04 2.21 7.65
N ILE A 172 -19.97 2.80 8.19
CA ILE A 172 -18.80 2.07 8.70
C ILE A 172 -18.99 1.65 10.16
N PHE A 173 -19.39 2.59 11.03
CA PHE A 173 -19.44 2.36 12.49
C PHE A 173 -20.86 2.22 13.05
N GLY A 174 -21.90 2.40 12.23
CA GLY A 174 -23.30 2.33 12.65
C GLY A 174 -23.61 3.34 13.75
N GLU A 175 -24.31 2.90 14.79
CA GLU A 175 -24.67 3.70 15.97
C GLU A 175 -23.45 4.22 16.76
N ASN A 176 -22.25 3.65 16.56
CA ASN A 176 -21.03 4.11 17.24
C ASN A 176 -20.38 5.33 16.56
N ALA A 177 -21.02 5.94 15.55
CA ALA A 177 -20.45 7.04 14.78
C ALA A 177 -20.57 8.42 15.46
N ASP A 178 -21.30 8.55 16.57
CA ASP A 178 -21.74 9.83 17.15
C ASP A 178 -20.64 10.84 17.50
N ASN A 179 -19.37 10.43 17.55
CA ASN A 179 -18.22 11.32 17.76
C ASN A 179 -17.08 11.08 16.76
N ILE A 180 -17.38 10.42 15.63
CA ILE A 180 -16.39 10.09 14.61
C ILE A 180 -16.66 10.94 13.38
N LEU A 181 -15.63 11.64 12.93
CA LEU A 181 -15.64 12.42 11.71
C LEU A 181 -14.55 11.93 10.79
N VAL A 182 -14.90 11.73 9.51
CA VAL A 182 -13.96 11.35 8.46
C VAL A 182 -14.06 12.31 7.29
N HIS A 183 -13.00 12.38 6.50
CA HIS A 183 -12.99 13.14 5.26
C HIS A 183 -14.04 12.62 4.27
N LYS A 184 -14.94 13.49 3.80
CA LYS A 184 -16.07 13.13 2.95
C LYS A 184 -15.64 12.48 1.63
N GLY A 185 -14.57 12.96 1.00
CA GLY A 185 -14.02 12.37 -0.23
C GLY A 185 -13.59 10.91 -0.07
N PHE A 186 -12.69 10.63 0.88
CA PHE A 186 -12.23 9.27 1.17
C PHE A 186 -13.38 8.36 1.58
N TYR A 187 -14.30 8.86 2.40
CA TYR A 187 -15.50 8.12 2.77
C TYR A 187 -16.34 7.75 1.54
N SER A 188 -16.59 8.72 0.65
CA SER A 188 -17.31 8.53 -0.61
C SER A 188 -16.65 7.46 -1.47
N ILE A 189 -15.34 7.55 -1.73
CA ILE A 189 -14.63 6.56 -2.56
C ILE A 189 -14.70 5.15 -1.95
N TYR A 190 -14.63 5.07 -0.62
CA TYR A 190 -14.59 3.82 0.12
C TYR A 190 -15.95 3.10 0.13
N THR A 191 -17.06 3.84 0.26
CA THR A 191 -18.40 3.23 0.45
C THR A 191 -19.35 3.40 -0.73
N SER A 192 -19.05 4.28 -1.69
CA SER A 192 -19.94 4.53 -2.82
C SER A 192 -20.10 3.35 -3.77
N LEU A 193 -21.35 3.11 -4.15
CA LEU A 193 -21.73 2.34 -5.32
C LEU A 193 -21.80 3.21 -6.57
N ASN A 194 -21.74 2.55 -7.74
CA ASN A 194 -22.06 3.15 -9.02
C ASN A 194 -22.93 2.18 -9.83
N GLU A 195 -24.24 2.44 -9.86
CA GLU A 195 -25.23 1.55 -10.47
C GLU A 195 -24.96 1.28 -11.96
N ALA A 196 -24.41 2.28 -12.66
CA ALA A 196 -24.07 2.19 -14.08
C ALA A 196 -22.82 1.33 -14.36
N SER A 197 -21.99 1.07 -13.35
CA SER A 197 -20.73 0.31 -13.48
C SER A 197 -20.95 -1.18 -13.22
N ASN A 198 -20.32 -2.06 -14.00
CA ASN A 198 -20.30 -3.50 -13.70
C ASN A 198 -19.32 -3.87 -12.56
N PHE A 199 -18.45 -2.95 -12.13
CA PHE A 199 -17.40 -3.25 -11.14
C PHE A 199 -17.86 -3.12 -9.68
N ASN A 200 -18.75 -2.17 -9.41
CA ASN A 200 -19.17 -1.79 -8.06
C ASN A 200 -20.64 -1.32 -8.06
N ARG A 201 -21.50 -2.03 -8.79
CA ARG A 201 -22.95 -1.80 -8.83
C ARG A 201 -23.60 -2.04 -7.47
N THR A 202 -23.25 -3.17 -6.85
CA THR A 202 -23.92 -3.70 -5.66
C THR A 202 -22.98 -3.83 -4.47
N THR A 203 -21.67 -3.70 -4.68
CA THR A 203 -20.66 -3.80 -3.62
C THR A 203 -19.66 -2.66 -3.76
N SER A 204 -19.47 -1.92 -2.67
CA SER A 204 -18.52 -0.81 -2.60
C SER A 204 -17.08 -1.33 -2.57
N ALA A 205 -16.10 -0.43 -2.62
CA ALA A 205 -14.71 -0.82 -2.45
C ALA A 205 -14.47 -1.50 -1.10
N ARG A 206 -15.08 -0.97 -0.04
CA ARG A 206 -15.09 -1.56 1.31
C ARG A 206 -15.64 -2.99 1.28
N ASP A 207 -16.81 -3.20 0.69
CA ASP A 207 -17.47 -4.52 0.70
C ASP A 207 -16.66 -5.55 -0.10
N GLN A 208 -16.12 -5.14 -1.25
CA GLN A 208 -15.23 -5.96 -2.06
C GLN A 208 -14.03 -6.43 -1.21
N VAL A 209 -13.32 -5.52 -0.55
CA VAL A 209 -12.16 -5.87 0.29
C VAL A 209 -12.56 -6.78 1.45
N GLY A 210 -13.63 -6.45 2.18
CA GLY A 210 -14.10 -7.25 3.32
C GLY A 210 -14.45 -8.69 2.95
N LEU A 211 -15.22 -8.86 1.86
CA LEU A 211 -15.60 -10.18 1.36
C LEU A 211 -14.40 -11.02 0.93
N PHE A 212 -13.39 -10.42 0.28
CA PHE A 212 -12.22 -11.17 -0.18
C PHE A 212 -11.27 -11.52 0.96
N SER A 213 -11.10 -10.65 1.94
CA SER A 213 -10.31 -10.98 3.14
C SER A 213 -10.95 -12.13 3.92
N PHE A 214 -12.27 -12.11 4.12
CA PHE A 214 -12.99 -13.21 4.77
C PHE A 214 -12.86 -14.53 4.01
N TYR A 215 -12.96 -14.48 2.68
CA TYR A 215 -12.75 -15.66 1.84
C TYR A 215 -11.35 -16.25 2.01
N ILE A 216 -10.30 -15.41 2.02
CA ILE A 216 -8.93 -15.89 2.22
C ILE A 216 -8.77 -16.56 3.58
N LEU A 217 -9.23 -15.91 4.66
CA LEU A 217 -9.16 -16.46 6.02
C LEU A 217 -9.85 -17.83 6.12
N SER A 218 -10.96 -18.01 5.41
CA SER A 218 -11.72 -19.27 5.37
C SER A 218 -10.99 -20.39 4.61
N ASN A 219 -10.12 -20.06 3.65
CA ASN A 219 -9.40 -21.05 2.84
C ASN A 219 -8.05 -21.47 3.45
N PHE A 220 -7.52 -20.74 4.44
CA PHE A 220 -6.31 -21.12 5.16
C PHE A 220 -6.51 -21.06 6.70
N PRO A 221 -7.41 -21.89 7.28
CA PRO A 221 -7.80 -21.78 8.69
C PRO A 221 -6.72 -22.20 9.71
N GLY A 222 -5.61 -22.80 9.27
CA GLY A 222 -4.50 -23.23 10.13
C GLY A 222 -3.24 -22.37 10.04
N ASP A 223 -3.27 -21.30 9.25
CA ASP A 223 -2.12 -20.44 9.06
C ASP A 223 -2.04 -19.34 10.12
N THR A 224 -0.80 -18.98 10.51
CA THR A 224 -0.53 -17.75 11.25
C THR A 224 -0.65 -16.56 10.29
N TYR A 225 -1.32 -15.48 10.72
CA TYR A 225 -1.54 -14.25 9.95
C TYR A 225 -0.87 -13.06 10.64
#